data_AF-W4SJF7-F1
#
_entry.id   AF-W4SJF7-F1
#
_cell.length_a   1.000
_cell.length_b   1.000
_cell.length_c   1.000
_cell.angle_alpha   90.00
_cell.angle_beta   90.00
_cell.angle_gamma   90.00
#
_symmetry.space_group_name_H-M   'P 1'
#
loop_
_entity.id
_entity.type
_entity.pdbx_description
1 polymer ?
#
loop_
_entity_poly.entity_id
_entity_poly.type
_entity_poly.pdbx_seq_one_letter_code
_entity_poly.pdbx_strand_id
1 'polypeptide(L)'
;MAKMLKRLVRDGWVVQRPYRGVFLTPAGEALAASSRQRHQIVERFLLALGIDEATARRDAEGIEHHVSEATVAAFAAFLDRQDGSAA
;
A
#
# COMPACT_ATOMS: atom_id res chain seq x y z
N MET A 1 -18.03 10.06 -0.78
CA MET A 1 -16.90 10.81 -1.38
C MET A 1 -16.55 12.11 -0.63
N ALA A 2 -17.45 13.10 -0.53
CA ALA A 2 -17.13 14.41 0.09
C ALA A 2 -16.61 14.34 1.54
N LYS A 3 -17.09 13.38 2.36
CA LYS A 3 -16.63 13.20 3.76
C LYS A 3 -15.18 12.72 3.86
N MET A 4 -14.74 11.80 2.99
CA MET A 4 -13.37 11.29 2.98
C MET A 4 -12.40 12.38 2.54
N LEU A 5 -12.73 13.09 1.46
CA LEU A 5 -11.88 14.18 0.96
C LEU A 5 -11.71 15.30 2.00
N LYS A 6 -12.79 15.69 2.70
CA LYS A 6 -12.69 16.65 3.82
C LYS A 6 -11.77 16.17 4.93
N ARG A 7 -11.77 14.86 5.23
CA ARG A 7 -10.87 14.26 6.22
C ARG A 7 -9.41 14.31 5.77
N LEU A 8 -9.11 13.94 4.53
CA LEU A 8 -7.76 14.01 3.98
C LEU A 8 -7.20 15.44 3.96
N VAL A 9 -8.05 16.43 3.69
CA VAL A 9 -7.67 17.86 3.77
C VAL A 9 -7.41 18.28 5.21
N ARG A 10 -8.31 17.94 6.14
CA ARG A 10 -8.16 18.25 7.57
C ARG A 10 -6.90 17.62 8.17
N ASP A 11 -6.59 16.39 7.78
CA ASP A 11 -5.45 15.63 8.28
C ASP A 11 -4.13 16.02 7.56
N GLY A 12 -4.19 17.00 6.64
CA GLY A 12 -3.00 17.61 6.02
C GLY A 12 -2.35 16.77 4.92
N TRP A 13 -3.00 15.70 4.46
CA TRP A 13 -2.46 14.83 3.40
C TRP A 13 -2.81 15.32 2.00
N VAL A 14 -3.81 16.18 1.88
CA VAL A 14 -4.33 16.66 0.59
C VAL A 14 -4.60 18.16 0.63
N VAL A 15 -4.34 18.82 -0.50
CA VAL A 15 -4.68 20.22 -0.77
C VAL A 15 -5.66 20.30 -1.94
N GLN A 16 -6.76 21.02 -1.75
CA GLN A 16 -7.69 21.37 -2.83
C GLN A 16 -7.34 22.75 -3.38
N ARG A 17 -7.33 22.87 -4.71
CA ARG A 17 -7.18 24.15 -5.41
C ARG A 17 -8.44 24.44 -6.23
N PRO A 18 -9.08 25.62 -6.06
CA PRO A 18 -10.25 25.99 -6.86
C PRO A 18 -9.98 25.79 -8.35
N TYR A 19 -10.92 25.13 -9.04
CA TYR A 19 -10.88 24.85 -10.48
C TYR A 19 -9.67 24.03 -10.97
N ARG A 20 -8.83 23.50 -10.08
CA ARG A 20 -7.58 22.80 -10.42
C ARG A 20 -7.51 21.37 -9.87
N GLY A 21 -8.40 21.01 -8.95
CA GLY A 21 -8.54 19.65 -8.43
C GLY A 21 -7.88 19.45 -7.07
N VAL A 22 -7.49 18.20 -6.81
CA VAL A 22 -7.03 17.68 -5.53
C VAL A 22 -5.60 17.17 -5.69
N PHE A 23 -4.69 17.61 -4.82
CA PHE A 23 -3.27 17.25 -4.87
C PHE A 23 -2.81 16.69 -3.52
N LEU A 24 -1.88 15.74 -3.53
CA LEU A 24 -1.21 15.30 -2.31
C LEU A 24 -0.28 16.41 -1.80
N THR A 25 -0.15 16.51 -0.48
CA THR A 25 0.97 17.21 0.16
C THR A 25 2.19 16.28 0.19
N PRO A 26 3.40 16.77 0.48
CA PRO A 26 4.55 15.89 0.69
C PRO A 26 4.29 14.79 1.75
N ALA A 27 3.55 15.10 2.81
CA ALA A 27 3.12 14.12 3.81
C ALA A 27 2.13 13.10 3.22
N GLY A 28 1.21 13.55 2.37
CA GLY A 28 0.28 12.66 1.66
C GLY A 28 0.99 11.75 0.65
N GLU A 29 2.02 12.25 -0.03
CA GLU A 29 2.85 11.44 -0.93
C GLU A 29 3.61 10.36 -0.17
N ALA A 30 4.23 10.69 0.97
CA ALA A 30 4.90 9.72 1.83
C ALA A 30 3.93 8.64 2.35
N LEU A 31 2.74 9.04 2.78
CA LEU A 31 1.70 8.11 3.23
C LEU A 31 1.23 7.19 2.08
N ALA A 32 0.99 7.76 0.90
CA ALA A 32 0.59 7.00 -0.28
C ALA A 32 1.68 6.00 -0.72
N ALA A 33 2.95 6.41 -0.66
CA ALA A 33 4.09 5.57 -0.96
C ALA A 33 4.19 4.38 0.02
N SER A 34 4.04 4.64 1.32
CA SER A 34 4.01 3.58 2.34
C SER A 34 2.85 2.61 2.14
N SER A 35 1.65 3.11 1.83
CA SER A 35 0.49 2.25 1.53
C SER A 35 0.77 1.35 0.32
N ARG A 36 1.30 1.94 -0.76
CA ARG A 36 1.65 1.20 -1.98
C ARG A 36 2.75 0.16 -1.75
N GLN A 37 3.75 0.49 -0.93
CA GLN A 37 4.81 -0.46 -0.59
C GLN A 37 4.25 -1.67 0.17
N ARG A 38 3.35 -1.44 1.14
CA ARG A 38 2.68 -2.54 1.87
C ARG A 38 1.84 -3.40 0.93
N HIS A 39 1.07 -2.78 0.03
CA HIS A 39 0.32 -3.50 -1.01
C HIS A 39 1.22 -4.47 -1.79
N GLN A 40 2.32 -3.95 -2.32
CA GLN A 40 3.23 -4.71 -3.17
C GLN A 40 3.92 -5.85 -2.43
N ILE A 41 4.29 -5.65 -1.16
CA ILE A 41 4.89 -6.72 -0.35
C ILE A 41 3.89 -7.85 -0.14
N VAL A 42 2.64 -7.52 0.20
CA VAL A 42 1.59 -8.52 0.41
C VAL A 42 1.25 -9.23 -0.91
N GLU A 43 1.03 -8.51 -2.00
CA GLU A 43 0.75 -9.08 -3.32
C GLU A 43 1.87 -10.03 -3.77
N ARG A 44 3.13 -9.58 -3.71
CA ARG A 44 4.30 -10.42 -4.06
C ARG A 44 4.41 -11.66 -3.19
N PHE A 45 4.14 -11.53 -1.89
CA PHE A 45 4.16 -12.66 -0.98
C PHE A 45 3.08 -13.70 -1.35
N LEU A 46 1.85 -13.26 -1.63
CA LEU A 46 0.77 -14.15 -2.05
C LEU A 46 1.10 -14.85 -3.38
N LEU A 47 1.67 -14.12 -4.34
CA LEU A 47 2.16 -14.68 -5.60
C LEU A 47 3.24 -15.74 -5.37
N ALA A 48 4.19 -15.50 -4.45
CA ALA A 48 5.23 -16.46 -4.10
C ALA A 48 4.68 -17.74 -3.44
N LEU A 49 3.49 -17.67 -2.82
CA LEU A 49 2.76 -18.85 -2.33
C LEU A 49 2.03 -19.62 -3.45
N GLY A 50 2.05 -19.12 -4.69
CA GLY A 50 1.39 -19.74 -5.85
C GLY A 50 -0.08 -19.31 -6.04
N ILE A 51 -0.52 -18.25 -5.38
CA ILE A 51 -1.85 -17.66 -5.59
C ILE A 51 -1.86 -16.93 -6.93
N ASP A 52 -2.97 -17.02 -7.67
CA ASP A 52 -3.10 -16.32 -8.95
C ASP A 52 -3.12 -14.79 -8.78
N GLU A 53 -2.71 -14.08 -9.83
CA GLU A 53 -2.54 -12.63 -9.80
C GLU A 53 -3.82 -11.86 -9.45
N ALA A 54 -4.98 -12.29 -9.97
CA ALA A 54 -6.23 -11.60 -9.72
C ALA A 54 -6.69 -11.74 -8.27
N THR A 55 -6.50 -12.92 -7.68
CA THR A 55 -6.79 -13.18 -6.27
C THR A 55 -5.78 -12.46 -5.38
N ALA A 56 -4.48 -12.57 -5.65
CA ALA A 56 -3.42 -11.93 -4.87
C ALA A 56 -3.61 -10.41 -4.76
N ARG A 57 -3.97 -9.74 -5.87
CA ARG A 57 -4.26 -8.31 -5.89
C ARG A 57 -5.45 -7.92 -5.03
N ARG A 58 -6.56 -8.65 -5.16
CA ARG A 58 -7.78 -8.38 -4.40
C ARG A 58 -7.56 -8.58 -2.91
N ASP A 59 -6.87 -9.66 -2.56
CA ASP A 59 -6.61 -10.01 -1.16
C ASP A 59 -5.60 -9.05 -0.52
N ALA A 60 -4.61 -8.58 -1.28
CA ALA A 60 -3.65 -7.58 -0.81
C ALA A 60 -4.33 -6.28 -0.36
N GLU A 61 -5.34 -5.78 -1.10
CA GLU A 61 -6.12 -4.59 -0.70
C GLU A 61 -6.80 -4.76 0.67
N GLY A 62 -7.32 -5.95 0.97
CA GLY A 62 -7.95 -6.23 2.26
C GLY A 62 -6.93 -6.41 3.38
N ILE A 63 -5.87 -7.18 3.11
CA ILE A 63 -4.86 -7.56 4.09
C ILE A 63 -4.02 -6.34 4.50
N GLU A 64 -3.58 -5.49 3.58
CA GLU A 64 -2.68 -4.37 3.87
C GLU A 64 -3.23 -3.38 4.90
N HIS A 65 -4.56 -3.28 5.00
CA HIS A 65 -5.24 -2.37 5.91
C HIS A 65 -5.33 -2.89 7.35
N HIS A 66 -5.11 -4.19 7.56
CA HIS A 66 -5.32 -4.85 8.86
C HIS A 66 -4.07 -5.59 9.37
N VAL A 67 -3.13 -5.88 8.49
CA VAL A 67 -1.88 -6.55 8.83
C VAL A 67 -0.96 -5.62 9.63
N SER A 68 -0.27 -6.18 10.61
CA SER A 68 0.70 -5.42 11.41
C SER A 68 1.98 -5.14 10.62
N GLU A 69 2.68 -4.05 10.93
CA GLU A 69 3.98 -3.73 10.33
C GLU A 69 5.00 -4.86 10.51
N ALA A 70 4.99 -5.55 11.67
CA ALA A 70 5.86 -6.68 11.93
C ALA A 70 5.62 -7.86 10.97
N THR A 71 4.35 -8.11 10.64
CA THR A 71 3.97 -9.16 9.69
C THR A 71 4.38 -8.80 8.26
N VAL A 72 4.18 -7.54 7.83
CA VAL A 72 4.64 -7.09 6.50
C VAL A 72 6.16 -7.18 6.39
N ALA A 73 6.90 -6.82 7.45
CA ALA A 73 8.35 -6.97 7.48
C ALA A 73 8.78 -8.44 7.35
N ALA A 74 8.07 -9.37 7.97
CA ALA A 74 8.32 -10.80 7.81
C ALA A 74 8.08 -11.29 6.37
N PHE A 75 7.04 -10.77 5.68
CA PHE A 75 6.79 -11.06 4.26
C PHE A 75 7.92 -10.54 3.37
N ALA A 76 8.36 -9.29 3.58
CA ALA A 76 9.48 -8.71 2.85
C ALA A 76 10.76 -9.55 3.03
N ALA A 77 11.09 -9.90 4.28
CA ALA A 77 12.27 -10.72 4.57
C ALA A 77 12.17 -12.14 3.97
N PHE A 78 10.96 -12.70 3.84
CA PHE A 78 10.75 -13.97 3.15
C PHE A 78 11.04 -13.85 1.66
N LEU A 79 10.52 -12.80 1.01
CA LEU A 79 10.75 -12.53 -0.41
C LEU A 79 12.24 -12.33 -0.71
N ASP A 80 12.95 -11.54 0.11
CA ASP A 80 14.39 -11.30 -0.05
C ASP A 80 15.21 -12.60 -0.01
N ARG A 81 14.84 -13.55 0.87
CA ARG A 81 15.49 -14.86 0.96
C ARG A 81 15.21 -15.75 -0.26
N GLN A 82 14.01 -15.66 -0.83
CA GLN A 82 13.67 -16.41 -2.04
C GLN A 82 14.37 -15.84 -3.27
N ASP A 83 14.39 -14.52 -3.42
CA ASP A 83 15.09 -13.83 -4.51
C ASP A 83 16.60 -14.15 -4.48
N GLY A 84 17.19 -14.25 -3.29
CA GLY A 84 18.59 -14.68 -3.10
C GLY A 84 18.85 -16.19 -3.23
N SER A 85 17.82 -17.04 -3.20
CA SER A 85 17.94 -18.48 -3.45
C SER A 85 17.76 -18.84 -4.93
N ALA A 86 17.25 -17.91 -5.74
CA ALA A 86 17.06 -18.08 -7.18
C ALA A 86 18.25 -17.56 -8.02
N ALA A 87 19.30 -17.03 -7.37
CA ALA A 87 20.55 -16.55 -7.96
C ALA A 87 21.71 -17.50 -7.62
#